data_AF-A0AAI9THF3-F1
#
_entry.id   AF-A0AAI9THF3-F1
#
_cell.length_a   1.000
_cell.length_b   1.000
_cell.length_c   1.000
_cell.angle_alpha   90.00
_cell.angle_beta   90.00
_cell.angle_gamma   90.00
#
_symmetry.space_group_name_H-M   'P 1'
#
loop_
_entity.id
_entity.type
_entity.pdbx_description
1 polymer ?
#
loop_
_entity_poly.entity_id
_entity_poly.type
_entity_poly.pdbx_seq_one_letter_code
_entity_poly.pdbx_strand_id
1 'polypeptide(L)'
;MALEDKCHERAEILIERLAETYPRPLEQVLRLGLWEPLTLIAGVYDGLKQHDEAREAVSWALAAVGFVIEGGVEGPLVVKKWGLVMDNLVVAWMILGKSLLKVAPEGAIQAERYARMAYLISVGEEASFDATYGMSLKVAHEPSPDGQVEGRVEGWVV
;
A
#
# COMPACT_ATOMS: atom_id res chain seq x y z
N MET A 1 -2.63 -26.23 4.02
CA MET A 1 -3.66 -25.82 3.04
C MET A 1 -5.00 -25.42 3.66
N ALA A 2 -5.60 -26.13 4.63
CA ALA A 2 -6.87 -25.67 5.25
C ALA A 2 -6.72 -24.73 6.48
N LEU A 3 -5.50 -24.38 6.87
CA LEU A 3 -5.19 -23.54 8.03
C LEU A 3 -4.83 -22.09 7.65
N GLU A 4 -4.47 -21.84 6.40
CA GLU A 4 -4.03 -20.52 5.92
C GLU A 4 -5.24 -19.61 5.60
N ASP A 5 -6.33 -20.14 5.05
CA ASP A 5 -7.58 -19.40 4.79
C ASP A 5 -8.31 -18.97 6.07
N LYS A 6 -7.95 -19.52 7.24
CA LYS A 6 -8.64 -19.26 8.51
C LYS A 6 -8.02 -18.13 9.35
N CYS A 7 -6.92 -17.53 8.88
CA CYS A 7 -6.02 -16.78 9.76
C CYS A 7 -6.47 -15.34 10.06
N HIS A 8 -7.29 -14.72 9.20
CA HIS A 8 -7.71 -13.31 9.38
C HIS A 8 -9.23 -13.06 9.38
N GLU A 9 -10.07 -14.06 9.09
CA GLU A 9 -11.55 -13.93 9.07
C GLU A 9 -12.12 -13.36 10.39
N ARG A 10 -11.59 -13.79 11.53
CA ARG A 10 -12.00 -13.24 12.84
C ARG A 10 -11.63 -11.76 12.99
N ALA A 11 -10.51 -11.34 12.42
CA ALA A 11 -10.09 -9.94 12.46
C ALA A 11 -11.00 -9.08 11.57
N GLU A 12 -11.35 -9.55 10.37
CA GLU A 12 -12.31 -8.91 9.47
C GLU A 12 -13.65 -8.64 10.18
N ILE A 13 -14.25 -9.69 10.77
CA ILE A 13 -15.53 -9.57 11.49
C ILE A 13 -15.44 -8.54 12.64
N LEU A 14 -14.32 -8.49 13.35
CA LEU A 14 -14.13 -7.53 14.44
C LEU A 14 -13.96 -6.10 13.92
N ILE A 15 -13.27 -5.92 12.80
CA ILE A 15 -13.11 -4.62 12.13
C ILE A 15 -14.47 -4.10 11.66
N GLU A 16 -15.27 -4.95 11.01
CA GLU A 16 -16.62 -4.61 10.58
C GLU A 16 -17.49 -4.18 11.76
N ARG A 17 -17.54 -4.99 12.83
CA ARG A 17 -18.30 -4.65 14.05
C ARG A 17 -17.81 -3.38 14.70
N LEU A 18 -16.50 -3.13 14.70
CA LEU A 18 -15.96 -1.87 15.22
C LEU A 18 -16.39 -0.69 14.34
N ALA A 19 -16.39 -0.85 13.01
CA ALA A 19 -16.84 0.18 12.08
C ALA A 19 -18.32 0.53 12.28
N GLU A 20 -19.16 -0.44 12.62
CA GLU A 20 -20.58 -0.26 12.95
C GLU A 20 -20.81 0.60 14.21
N THR A 21 -19.84 0.64 15.14
CA THR A 21 -19.96 1.47 16.35
C THR A 21 -19.88 2.98 16.08
N TYR A 22 -19.50 3.39 14.86
CA TYR A 22 -19.39 4.80 14.48
C TYR A 22 -20.67 5.30 13.80
N PRO A 23 -21.49 6.15 14.45
CA PRO A 23 -22.79 6.58 13.93
C PRO A 23 -22.69 7.66 12.83
N ARG A 24 -21.50 8.24 12.63
CA ARG A 24 -21.23 9.29 11.64
C ARG A 24 -20.32 8.75 10.55
N PRO A 25 -20.52 9.17 9.29
CA PRO A 25 -19.70 8.71 8.18
C PRO A 25 -18.29 9.33 8.22
N LEU A 26 -17.35 8.73 7.50
CA LEU A 26 -15.91 9.07 7.54
C LEU A 26 -15.60 10.51 7.11
N GLU A 27 -16.46 11.11 6.28
CA GLU A 27 -16.30 12.49 5.82
C GLU A 27 -16.56 13.52 6.94
N GLN A 28 -17.29 13.11 7.98
CA GLN A 28 -17.68 13.99 9.08
C GLN A 28 -16.79 13.83 10.32
N VAL A 29 -16.35 12.60 10.61
CA VAL A 29 -15.61 12.29 11.85
C VAL A 29 -14.53 11.25 11.59
N LEU A 30 -13.35 11.47 12.15
CA LEU A 30 -12.25 10.51 12.15
C LEU A 30 -12.63 9.26 12.96
N ARG A 31 -12.30 8.09 12.43
CA ARG A 31 -12.55 6.80 13.09
C ARG A 31 -11.22 6.18 13.54
N LEU A 32 -10.51 6.88 14.41
CA LEU A 32 -9.12 6.56 14.78
C LEU A 32 -8.95 5.12 15.30
N GLY A 33 -9.96 4.55 15.97
CA GLY A 33 -9.90 3.16 16.45
C GLY A 33 -9.85 2.11 15.34
N LEU A 34 -10.13 2.48 14.08
CA LEU A 34 -9.99 1.60 12.92
C LEU A 34 -8.58 1.61 12.33
N TRP A 35 -7.73 2.60 12.66
CA TRP A 35 -6.39 2.74 12.07
C TRP A 35 -5.52 1.51 12.28
N GLU A 36 -5.31 1.12 13.54
CA GLU A 36 -4.41 0.02 13.89
C GLU A 36 -4.96 -1.34 13.39
N PRO A 37 -6.24 -1.69 13.57
CA PRO A 37 -6.78 -2.93 13.01
C PRO A 37 -6.67 -3.02 11.48
N LEU A 38 -6.97 -1.93 10.75
CA LEU A 38 -6.93 -1.93 9.30
C LEU A 38 -5.49 -1.98 8.75
N THR A 39 -4.55 -1.30 9.40
CA THR A 39 -3.13 -1.36 8.98
C THR A 39 -2.51 -2.72 9.27
N LEU A 40 -2.89 -3.37 10.37
CA LEU A 40 -2.46 -4.73 10.68
C LEU A 40 -3.00 -5.75 9.67
N ILE A 41 -4.29 -5.73 9.37
CA ILE A 41 -4.86 -6.69 8.40
C ILE A 41 -4.34 -6.44 6.98
N ALA A 42 -4.09 -5.18 6.60
CA ALA A 42 -3.41 -4.85 5.34
C ALA A 42 -2.02 -5.51 5.25
N GLY A 43 -1.25 -5.52 6.35
CA GLY A 43 0.03 -6.21 6.42
C GLY A 43 -0.10 -7.73 6.26
N VAL A 44 -1.18 -8.32 6.78
CA VAL A 44 -1.48 -9.75 6.58
C VAL A 44 -1.77 -10.03 5.11
N TYR A 45 -2.64 -9.24 4.47
CA TYR A 45 -2.93 -9.37 3.04
C TYR A 45 -1.68 -9.18 2.16
N ASP A 46 -0.82 -8.19 2.47
CA ASP A 46 0.48 -7.99 1.78
C ASP A 46 1.35 -9.25 1.88
N GLY A 47 1.47 -9.82 3.08
CA GLY A 47 2.21 -11.06 3.31
C GLY A 47 1.67 -12.27 2.54
N LEU A 48 0.35 -12.33 2.36
CA LEU A 48 -0.35 -13.36 1.56
C LEU A 48 -0.41 -13.04 0.06
N LYS A 49 0.13 -11.90 -0.38
CA LYS A 49 0.07 -11.40 -1.77
C LYS A 49 -1.36 -11.17 -2.29
N GLN A 50 -2.28 -10.91 -1.39
CA GLN A 50 -3.67 -10.53 -1.65
C GLN A 50 -3.73 -9.01 -1.92
N HIS A 51 -3.29 -8.61 -3.11
CA HIS A 51 -3.02 -7.21 -3.42
C HIS A 51 -4.27 -6.32 -3.41
N ASP A 52 -5.42 -6.83 -3.85
CA ASP A 52 -6.65 -6.04 -3.90
C ASP A 52 -7.20 -5.80 -2.49
N GLU A 53 -7.19 -6.83 -1.64
CA GLU A 53 -7.60 -6.77 -0.24
C GLU A 53 -6.65 -5.88 0.58
N ALA A 54 -5.33 -5.99 0.36
CA ALA A 54 -4.35 -5.10 0.97
C ALA A 54 -4.60 -3.64 0.59
N ARG A 55 -4.88 -3.37 -0.69
CA ARG A 55 -5.18 -2.02 -1.20
C ARG A 55 -6.45 -1.46 -0.57
N GLU A 56 -7.51 -2.25 -0.49
CA GLU A 56 -8.77 -1.83 0.12
C GLU A 56 -8.60 -1.52 1.61
N ALA A 57 -7.94 -2.40 2.35
CA ALA A 57 -7.67 -2.22 3.78
C ALA A 57 -6.84 -0.94 4.04
N VAL A 58 -5.79 -0.68 3.25
CA VAL A 58 -5.02 0.58 3.36
C VAL A 58 -5.89 1.79 3.03
N SER A 59 -6.73 1.71 2.00
CA SER A 59 -7.60 2.82 1.61
C SER A 59 -8.58 3.18 2.73
N TRP A 60 -9.17 2.18 3.38
CA TRP A 60 -10.03 2.38 4.54
C TRP A 60 -9.25 2.92 5.76
N ALA A 61 -8.03 2.43 6.00
CA ALA A 61 -7.19 2.93 7.09
C ALA A 61 -6.88 4.42 6.91
N LEU A 62 -6.46 4.81 5.71
CA LEU A 62 -6.19 6.21 5.35
C LEU A 62 -7.44 7.08 5.52
N ALA A 63 -8.60 6.61 5.05
CA ALA A 63 -9.87 7.32 5.23
C ALA A 63 -10.24 7.47 6.71
N ALA A 64 -10.01 6.45 7.55
CA ALA A 64 -10.28 6.48 8.99
C ALA A 64 -9.53 7.58 9.73
N VAL A 65 -8.35 7.96 9.25
CA VAL A 65 -7.52 9.04 9.80
C VAL A 65 -7.63 10.34 9.00
N GLY A 66 -8.58 10.40 8.06
CA GLY A 66 -9.04 11.64 7.42
C GLY A 66 -8.38 11.98 6.09
N PHE A 67 -7.63 11.05 5.50
CA PHE A 67 -7.15 11.21 4.13
C PHE A 67 -8.30 11.07 3.14
N VAL A 68 -8.24 11.85 2.07
CA VAL A 68 -9.09 11.67 0.88
C VAL A 68 -8.15 11.38 -0.28
N ILE A 69 -8.24 10.17 -0.82
CA ILE A 69 -7.42 9.69 -1.94
C ILE A 69 -8.31 9.36 -3.13
N GLU A 70 -7.80 9.59 -4.33
CA GLU A 70 -8.46 9.25 -5.60
C GLU A 70 -7.49 8.51 -6.53
N GLY A 71 -8.05 7.74 -7.46
CA GLY A 71 -7.30 7.02 -8.48
C GLY A 71 -6.53 5.83 -7.92
N GLY A 72 -5.31 5.61 -8.42
CA GLY A 72 -4.48 4.46 -8.06
C GLY A 72 -4.53 3.39 -9.14
N VAL A 73 -5.70 2.80 -9.38
CA VAL A 73 -5.89 1.81 -10.46
C VAL A 73 -6.46 2.46 -11.71
N GLU A 74 -7.59 3.16 -11.57
CA GLU A 74 -8.31 3.79 -12.70
C GLU A 74 -7.84 5.23 -12.97
N GLY A 75 -6.56 5.52 -12.72
CA GLY A 75 -5.96 6.84 -12.94
C GLY A 75 -4.86 7.19 -11.94
N PRO A 76 -4.33 8.42 -12.00
CA PRO A 76 -3.25 8.86 -11.12
C PRO A 76 -3.67 8.79 -9.64
N LEU A 77 -2.81 8.22 -8.80
CA LEU A 77 -3.02 8.24 -7.35
C LEU A 77 -2.81 9.67 -6.81
N VAL A 78 -3.85 10.27 -6.24
CA VAL A 78 -3.79 11.65 -5.74
C VAL A 78 -4.36 11.76 -4.33
N VAL A 79 -3.58 12.33 -3.40
CA VAL A 79 -4.11 12.81 -2.12
C VAL A 79 -4.79 14.16 -2.32
N LYS A 80 -6.12 14.20 -2.21
CA LYS A 80 -6.93 15.44 -2.25
C LYS A 80 -6.92 16.18 -0.93
N LYS A 81 -6.85 15.44 0.18
CA LYS A 81 -6.79 15.96 1.53
C LYS A 81 -5.88 15.09 2.37
N TRP A 82 -4.94 15.72 3.06
CA TRP A 82 -4.10 15.06 4.05
C TRP A 82 -4.89 14.82 5.33
N GLY A 83 -4.71 13.63 5.90
CA GLY A 83 -5.28 13.27 7.20
C GLY A 83 -4.30 13.50 8.35
N LEU A 84 -4.65 12.93 9.51
CA LEU A 84 -3.78 12.88 10.67
C LEU A 84 -2.63 11.92 10.40
N VAL A 85 -1.41 12.39 10.68
CA VAL A 85 -0.21 11.53 10.58
C VAL A 85 -0.16 10.63 11.80
N MET A 86 -0.43 9.35 11.57
CA MET A 86 -0.40 8.30 12.58
C MET A 86 0.89 7.48 12.48
N ASP A 87 1.17 6.71 13.53
CA ASP A 87 2.21 5.68 13.53
C ASP A 87 1.99 4.69 12.38
N ASN A 88 3.07 4.15 11.81
CA ASN A 88 3.04 3.21 10.69
C ASN A 88 2.43 3.74 9.37
N LEU A 89 2.12 5.04 9.26
CA LEU A 89 1.59 5.63 8.02
C LEU A 89 2.51 5.37 6.82
N VAL A 90 3.83 5.41 7.03
CA VAL A 90 4.82 5.08 6.00
C VAL A 90 4.62 3.67 5.48
N VAL A 91 4.42 2.69 6.38
CA VAL A 91 4.19 1.29 6.01
C VAL A 91 2.90 1.11 5.22
N ALA A 92 1.82 1.81 5.60
CA ALA A 92 0.56 1.78 4.86
C ALA A 92 0.75 2.24 3.40
N TRP A 93 1.45 3.35 3.17
CA TRP A 93 1.78 3.81 1.82
C TRP A 93 2.67 2.83 1.05
N MET A 94 3.60 2.15 1.73
CA MET A 94 4.44 1.12 1.11
C MET A 94 3.63 -0.11 0.69
N ILE A 95 2.69 -0.57 1.53
CA ILE A 95 1.77 -1.67 1.18
C ILE A 95 0.92 -1.27 -0.04
N LEU A 96 0.38 -0.05 -0.05
CA LEU A 96 -0.35 0.47 -1.21
C LEU A 96 0.53 0.48 -2.47
N GLY A 97 1.77 0.95 -2.37
CA GLY A 97 2.71 0.94 -3.48
C GLY A 97 2.98 -0.46 -4.04
N LYS A 98 3.24 -1.44 -3.17
CA LYS A 98 3.40 -2.85 -3.59
C LYS A 98 2.15 -3.40 -4.27
N SER A 99 0.96 -3.12 -3.72
CA SER A 99 -0.31 -3.58 -4.29
C SER A 99 -0.58 -3.04 -5.70
N LEU A 100 -0.07 -1.84 -6.00
CA LEU A 100 -0.24 -1.19 -7.30
C LEU A 100 0.83 -1.58 -8.33
N LEU A 101 1.97 -2.14 -7.90
CA LEU A 101 3.16 -2.28 -8.74
C LEU A 101 2.91 -3.00 -10.08
N LYS A 102 2.04 -4.02 -10.09
CA LYS A 102 1.73 -4.79 -11.30
C LYS A 102 0.60 -4.22 -12.15
N VAL A 103 -0.33 -3.49 -11.54
CA VAL A 103 -1.58 -3.05 -12.17
C VAL A 103 -1.59 -1.57 -12.54
N ALA A 104 -0.83 -0.76 -11.81
CA ALA A 104 -0.67 0.68 -12.04
C ALA A 104 0.71 1.14 -11.50
N PRO A 105 1.80 0.87 -12.25
CA PRO A 105 3.16 1.20 -11.83
C PRO A 105 3.38 2.67 -11.48
N GLU A 106 2.73 3.59 -12.20
CA GLU A 106 2.77 5.02 -11.92
C GLU A 106 2.11 5.34 -10.56
N GLY A 107 1.02 4.64 -10.24
CA GLY A 107 0.37 4.70 -8.94
C GLY A 107 1.27 4.19 -7.82
N ALA A 108 2.04 3.12 -8.08
CA ALA A 108 3.02 2.59 -7.12
C ALA A 108 4.16 3.59 -6.83
N ILE A 109 4.72 4.20 -7.87
CA ILE A 109 5.74 5.27 -7.73
C ILE A 109 5.17 6.44 -6.92
N GLN A 110 3.93 6.82 -7.17
CA GLN A 110 3.29 7.92 -6.47
C GLN A 110 2.99 7.57 -5.00
N ALA A 111 2.61 6.32 -4.70
CA ALA A 111 2.46 5.85 -3.34
C ALA A 111 3.79 5.88 -2.57
N GLU A 112 4.92 5.51 -3.19
CA GLU A 112 6.25 5.65 -2.58
C GLU A 112 6.57 7.11 -2.25
N ARG A 113 6.25 8.05 -3.16
CA ARG A 113 6.43 9.48 -2.88
C ARG A 113 5.63 9.93 -1.66
N TYR A 114 4.41 9.42 -1.50
CA TYR A 114 3.62 9.68 -0.29
C TYR A 114 4.19 9.00 0.95
N ALA A 115 4.78 7.82 0.83
CA ALA A 115 5.51 7.18 1.93
C ALA A 115 6.71 8.03 2.38
N ARG A 116 7.51 8.56 1.45
CA ARG A 116 8.62 9.47 1.72
C ARG A 116 8.16 10.77 2.37
N MET A 117 7.05 11.34 1.90
CA MET A 117 6.48 12.53 2.51
C MET A 117 5.97 12.26 3.94
N ALA A 118 5.29 11.13 4.18
CA ALA A 118 4.89 10.72 5.52
C ALA A 118 6.10 10.53 6.44
N TYR A 119 7.18 9.94 5.93
CA TYR A 119 8.43 9.78 6.66
C TYR A 119 9.06 11.13 7.03
N LEU A 120 9.14 12.05 6.06
CA LEU A 120 9.65 13.40 6.28
C LEU A 120 8.84 14.14 7.36
N ILE A 121 7.51 14.00 7.37
CA ILE A 121 6.67 14.63 8.40
C ILE A 121 6.91 14.00 9.78
N SER A 122 7.05 12.68 9.86
CA SER A 122 7.19 11.95 11.13
C SER A 122 8.59 12.04 11.73
N VAL A 123 9.64 12.00 10.91
CA VAL A 123 11.04 11.91 11.35
C VAL A 123 11.76 13.27 11.20
N GLY A 124 11.30 14.12 10.29
CA GLY A 124 11.92 15.42 10.00
C GLY A 124 13.08 15.37 9.00
N GLU A 125 13.32 14.21 8.36
CA GLU A 125 14.37 14.00 7.37
C GLU A 125 13.97 12.92 6.35
N GLU A 126 14.71 12.80 5.24
CA GLU A 126 14.47 11.78 4.18
C GLU A 126 15.73 10.92 3.88
N ALA A 127 16.91 11.35 4.32
CA ALA A 127 18.19 10.71 4.00
C ALA A 127 18.26 9.25 4.49
N SER A 128 17.59 8.92 5.60
CA SER A 128 17.58 7.55 6.14
C SER A 128 16.37 6.72 5.70
N PHE A 129 15.49 7.25 4.83
CA PHE A 129 14.33 6.54 4.31
C PHE A 129 14.72 5.21 3.64
N ASP A 130 15.67 5.24 2.71
CA ASP A 130 16.06 4.04 1.95
C ASP A 130 16.73 2.99 2.83
N ALA A 131 17.50 3.40 3.85
CA ALA A 131 18.08 2.48 4.82
C ALA A 131 17.02 1.80 5.69
N THR A 132 15.90 2.49 5.94
CA THR A 132 14.80 2.00 6.77
C THR A 132 13.80 1.15 5.97
N TYR A 133 13.44 1.59 4.76
CA TYR A 133 12.33 1.05 3.97
C TYR A 133 12.69 0.64 2.53
N GLY A 134 13.83 1.08 2.01
CA GLY A 134 14.20 1.00 0.58
C GLY A 134 14.35 -0.41 0.00
N MET A 135 14.47 -1.45 0.85
CA MET A 135 14.42 -2.85 0.42
C MET A 135 13.01 -3.30 -0.03
N SER A 136 11.94 -2.63 0.44
CA SER A 136 10.57 -3.14 0.31
C SER A 136 9.95 -2.99 -1.08
N LEU A 137 10.45 -2.07 -1.92
CA LEU A 137 9.94 -1.87 -3.29
C LEU A 137 10.90 -2.40 -4.36
N LYS A 138 12.21 -2.38 -4.11
CA LYS A 138 13.22 -2.88 -5.06
C LYS A 138 13.16 -4.39 -5.26
N VAL A 139 12.86 -5.16 -4.20
CA VAL A 139 12.69 -6.63 -4.27
C VAL A 139 11.47 -7.03 -5.13
N ALA A 140 10.47 -6.16 -5.27
CA ALA A 140 9.28 -6.44 -6.07
C ALA A 140 9.48 -6.21 -7.58
N HIS A 141 10.62 -5.62 -7.99
CA HIS A 141 10.96 -5.31 -9.37
C HIS A 141 12.02 -6.25 -9.99
N GLU A 142 12.48 -7.31 -9.30
CA GLU A 142 13.44 -8.22 -9.92
C GLU A 142 12.82 -8.97 -11.12
N PRO A 143 13.34 -8.79 -12.35
CA PRO A 143 12.94 -9.62 -13.47
C PRO A 143 13.58 -11.01 -13.30
N SER A 144 12.77 -12.06 -13.47
CA SER A 144 13.22 -13.46 -13.45
C SER A 144 14.41 -13.66 -14.41
N PRO A 145 15.54 -14.26 -13.98
CA PRO A 145 16.73 -14.42 -14.81
C PRO A 145 16.66 -15.65 -15.73
N ASP A 146 15.48 -15.97 -16.26
CA ASP A 146 15.30 -17.12 -17.17
C ASP A 146 14.46 -16.69 -18.39
N GLY A 147 15.17 -16.40 -19.48
CA GLY A 147 14.60 -16.01 -20.77
C GLY A 147 15.67 -15.56 -21.76
N GLN A 148 16.58 -16.46 -22.12
CA GLN A 148 17.56 -16.28 -23.21
C GLN A 148 16.88 -15.90 -24.53
N VAL A 149 17.47 -14.98 -25.29
CA VAL A 149 17.44 -15.06 -26.76
C VAL A 149 18.87 -14.87 -27.28
N GLU A 150 19.50 -16.01 -27.53
CA GLU A 150 20.62 -16.14 -28.45
C GLU A 150 20.08 -15.91 -29.87
N GLY A 151 20.58 -14.87 -30.54
CA GLY A 151 20.05 -14.39 -31.82
C GLY A 151 21.15 -13.83 -32.71
N ARG A 152 21.97 -14.75 -33.22
CA ARG A 152 22.75 -14.74 -34.47
C ARG A 152 22.84 -13.42 -35.26
N VAL A 153 24.08 -12.98 -35.47
CA VAL A 153 24.49 -11.93 -36.41
C VAL A 153 24.36 -12.42 -37.85
N GLU A 154 23.47 -11.79 -38.63
CA GLU A 154 23.56 -11.61 -40.10
C GLU A 154 22.86 -10.25 -40.37
N GLY A 155 23.42 -9.23 -41.01
CA GLY A 155 24.41 -9.22 -42.08
C GLY A 155 23.74 -8.79 -43.38
N TRP A 156 23.27 -7.53 -43.51
CA TRP A 156 23.08 -6.87 -44.81
C TRP A 156 23.42 -5.38 -44.73
N VAL A 157 24.17 -4.99 -45.77
CA VAL A 157 24.91 -3.75 -46.01
C VAL A 157 24.02 -2.71 -46.69
N VAL A 158 24.33 -1.42 -46.46
CA VAL A 158 24.43 -0.43 -47.55
C VAL A 158 25.86 0.06 -47.59
#